data_AF-A0A0F9BBZ1-F1
#
_entry.id   AF-A0A0F9BBZ1-F1
#
_cell.length_a   1.000
_cell.length_b   1.000
_cell.length_c   1.000
_cell.angle_alpha   90.00
_cell.angle_beta   90.00
_cell.angle_gamma   90.00
#
_symmetry.space_group_name_H-M   'P 1'
#
loop_
_entity.id
_entity.type
_entity.pdbx_description
1 polymer ?
#
loop_
_entity_poly.entity_id
_entity_poly.type
_entity_poly.pdbx_seq_one_letter_code
_entity_poly.pdbx_strand_id
1 'polypeptide(L)'
;VVLAAVATASGVLASVFAVSRMLAMLTDMKMIPHSHFGMSGPIRSHTLVYTVVLASILAVFFDLSRIASLGAFFYLIMDMLVHWGVFRHLRHEIGANAVILLSALAFDAIVLLAFTIMKLGSDPLIVLYAAVGITAVFIYERIYLSRWTAPQADMKH
;
A
#
# COMPACT_ATOMS: atom_id res chain seq x y z
N VAL A 1 -13.18 14.10 -24.35
CA VAL A 1 -12.70 14.71 -23.08
C VAL A 1 -13.63 14.43 -21.91
N VAL A 2 -14.94 14.69 -22.02
CA VAL A 2 -15.90 14.46 -20.91
C VAL A 2 -15.89 13.01 -20.43
N LEU A 3 -15.95 12.03 -21.34
CA LEU A 3 -15.89 10.60 -20.97
C LEU A 3 -14.59 10.23 -20.25
N ALA A 4 -13.44 10.77 -20.69
CA ALA A 4 -12.15 10.53 -20.05
C ALA A 4 -12.10 11.14 -18.64
N ALA A 5 -12.62 12.37 -18.47
CA ALA A 5 -12.71 13.01 -17.16
C ALA A 5 -13.61 12.21 -16.20
N VAL A 6 -14.77 11.75 -16.67
CA VAL A 6 -15.68 10.92 -15.89
C VAL A 6 -15.02 9.59 -15.50
N ALA A 7 -14.37 8.91 -16.45
CA ALA A 7 -13.68 7.64 -16.17
C ALA A 7 -12.59 7.78 -15.10
N THR A 8 -11.74 8.82 -15.21
CA THR A 8 -10.69 9.08 -14.22
C THR A 8 -11.27 9.45 -12.85
N ALA A 9 -12.29 10.32 -12.81
CA ALA A 9 -12.94 10.71 -11.56
C ALA A 9 -13.61 9.50 -10.88
N SER A 10 -14.34 8.68 -11.65
CA SER A 10 -14.96 7.45 -11.15
C SER A 10 -13.93 6.44 -10.65
N GLY A 11 -12.80 6.28 -11.36
CA GLY A 11 -11.71 5.40 -10.95
C GLY A 11 -11.09 5.81 -9.61
N VAL A 12 -10.79 7.10 -9.44
CA VAL A 12 -10.26 7.64 -8.19
C VAL A 12 -11.27 7.44 -7.05
N LEU A 13 -12.54 7.80 -7.26
CA LEU A 13 -13.59 7.60 -6.25
C LEU A 13 -13.71 6.13 -5.85
N ALA A 14 -13.73 5.21 -6.81
CA ALA A 14 -13.81 3.77 -6.54
C ALA A 14 -12.63 3.28 -5.68
N SER A 15 -11.40 3.67 -6.01
CA SER A 15 -10.21 3.28 -5.24
C SER A 15 -10.24 3.83 -3.80
N VAL A 16 -10.65 5.08 -3.61
CA VAL A 16 -10.69 5.72 -2.28
C VAL A 16 -11.73 5.05 -1.39
N PHE A 17 -12.90 4.71 -1.94
CA PHE A 17 -13.92 3.97 -1.19
C PHE A 17 -13.49 2.54 -0.85
N ALA A 18 -12.83 1.85 -1.78
CA ALA A 18 -12.31 0.51 -1.52
C ALA A 18 -11.27 0.51 -0.38
N VAL A 19 -10.29 1.42 -0.43
CA VAL A 19 -9.23 1.54 0.58
C VAL A 19 -9.80 1.94 1.95
N SER A 20 -10.69 2.93 2.00
CA SER A 20 -11.29 3.36 3.28
C SER A 20 -12.11 2.27 3.96
N ARG A 21 -12.82 1.43 3.19
CA ARG A 21 -13.54 0.28 3.73
C ARG A 21 -12.57 -0.78 4.28
N MET A 22 -11.50 -1.09 3.55
CA MET A 22 -10.51 -2.07 4.00
C MET A 22 -9.82 -1.61 5.28
N LEU A 23 -9.38 -0.35 5.35
CA LEU A 23 -8.73 0.16 6.54
C LEU A 23 -9.69 0.21 7.75
N ALA A 24 -10.96 0.56 7.52
CA ALA A 24 -11.98 0.51 8.57
C ALA A 24 -12.16 -0.92 9.09
N MET A 25 -12.21 -1.93 8.20
CA MET A 25 -12.28 -3.34 8.61
C MET A 25 -11.06 -3.78 9.42
N LEU A 26 -9.84 -3.42 8.98
CA LEU A 26 -8.60 -3.72 9.72
C LEU A 26 -8.56 -3.01 11.09
N THR A 27 -9.13 -1.81 11.17
CA THR A 27 -9.27 -1.06 12.41
C THR A 27 -10.27 -1.72 13.37
N ASP A 28 -11.42 -2.15 12.86
CA ASP A 28 -12.45 -2.85 13.65
C ASP A 28 -11.91 -4.18 14.19
N MET A 29 -11.05 -4.85 13.42
CA MET A 29 -10.31 -6.06 13.84
C MET A 29 -9.15 -5.76 14.80
N LYS A 30 -9.00 -4.52 15.28
CA LYS A 30 -7.93 -4.06 16.18
C LYS A 30 -6.49 -4.31 15.65
N MET A 31 -6.33 -4.47 14.34
CA MET A 31 -5.02 -4.65 13.71
C MET A 31 -4.31 -3.31 13.44
N ILE A 32 -5.04 -2.20 13.41
CA ILE A 32 -4.51 -0.85 13.20
C ILE A 32 -5.10 0.07 14.28
N PRO A 33 -4.27 0.78 15.07
CA PRO A 33 -4.77 1.74 16.05
C PRO A 33 -5.39 2.91 15.31
N HIS A 34 -6.59 3.31 15.73
CA HIS A 34 -7.24 4.50 15.21
C HIS A 34 -7.19 5.61 16.25
N SER A 35 -6.99 6.82 15.76
CA SER A 35 -7.22 8.04 16.53
C SER A 35 -8.46 8.73 15.98
N HIS A 36 -9.45 8.93 16.84
CA HIS A 36 -10.55 9.84 16.57
C HIS A 36 -9.97 11.25 16.76
N PHE A 37 -9.53 11.91 15.68
CA PHE A 37 -9.06 13.30 15.67
C PHE A 37 -10.22 14.29 15.92
N GLY A 38 -11.00 14.09 17.00
CA GLY A 38 -12.13 14.96 17.38
C GLY A 38 -13.30 14.99 16.39
N MET A 39 -13.30 14.14 15.35
CA MET A 39 -14.33 14.09 14.32
C MET A 39 -15.48 13.14 14.71
N SER A 40 -16.71 13.58 14.43
CA SER A 40 -17.92 12.77 14.57
C SER A 40 -18.20 11.98 13.29
N GLY A 41 -18.49 10.69 13.42
CA GLY A 41 -18.81 9.81 12.29
C GLY A 41 -18.15 8.43 12.37
N PRO A 42 -18.47 7.52 11.42
CA PRO A 42 -17.87 6.18 11.38
C PRO A 42 -16.39 6.24 10.96
N ILE A 43 -15.59 5.27 11.41
CA ILE A 43 -14.14 5.16 11.17
C ILE A 43 -13.77 5.25 9.66
N ARG A 44 -14.66 4.74 8.79
CA ARG A 44 -14.53 4.85 7.33
C ARG A 44 -14.46 6.29 6.85
N SER A 45 -15.28 7.18 7.39
CA SER A 45 -15.31 8.59 7.00
C SER A 45 -14.01 9.30 7.37
N HIS A 46 -13.48 9.02 8.56
CA HIS A 46 -12.19 9.60 9.00
C HIS A 46 -11.05 9.11 8.12
N THR A 47 -11.03 7.81 7.84
CA THR A 47 -10.03 7.23 6.93
C THR A 47 -10.09 7.86 5.55
N LEU A 48 -11.29 8.03 4.99
CA LEU A 48 -11.48 8.64 3.68
C LEU A 48 -10.92 10.06 3.66
N VAL A 49 -11.20 10.86 4.69
CA VAL A 49 -10.66 12.21 4.80
C VAL A 49 -9.13 12.19 4.85
N TYR A 50 -8.53 11.32 5.68
CA TYR A 50 -7.06 11.21 5.76
C TYR A 50 -6.43 10.82 4.43
N THR A 51 -6.98 9.83 3.72
CA THR A 51 -6.44 9.37 2.44
C THR A 51 -6.59 10.44 1.35
N VAL A 52 -7.73 11.12 1.27
CA VAL A 52 -7.96 12.18 0.27
C VAL A 52 -7.08 13.40 0.54
N VAL A 53 -6.92 13.81 1.80
CA VAL A 53 -6.03 14.93 2.16
C VAL A 53 -4.58 14.60 1.81
N LEU A 54 -4.11 13.41 2.17
CA LEU A 54 -2.75 12.97 1.83
C LEU A 54 -2.54 12.89 0.32
N ALA A 55 -3.49 12.33 -0.42
CA ALA A 55 -3.43 12.25 -1.88
C ALA A 55 -3.43 13.65 -2.51
N SER A 56 -4.20 14.59 -1.98
CA SER A 56 -4.26 15.97 -2.46
C SER A 56 -2.93 16.70 -2.21
N ILE A 57 -2.32 16.52 -1.03
CA ILE A 57 -0.99 17.06 -0.72
C ILE A 57 0.03 16.50 -1.73
N LEU A 58 0.08 15.17 -1.91
CA LEU A 58 0.99 14.56 -2.89
C LEU A 58 0.75 15.09 -4.31
N ALA A 59 -0.51 15.27 -4.73
CA ALA A 59 -0.88 15.80 -6.03
C ALA A 59 -0.44 17.26 -6.26
N VAL A 60 -0.34 18.06 -5.20
CA VAL A 60 0.14 19.45 -5.28
C VAL A 60 1.66 19.51 -5.34
N PHE A 61 2.36 18.61 -4.65
CA PHE A 61 3.84 18.62 -4.58
C PHE A 61 4.54 17.80 -5.67
N PHE A 62 3.86 16.83 -6.27
CA PHE A 62 4.43 15.95 -7.29
C PHE A 62 3.66 16.03 -8.61
N ASP A 63 4.38 16.03 -9.73
CA ASP A 63 3.78 15.90 -11.05
C ASP A 63 3.13 14.52 -11.25
N LEU A 64 2.10 14.46 -12.09
CA LEU A 64 1.35 13.22 -12.37
C LEU A 64 2.25 12.04 -12.77
N SER A 65 3.30 12.28 -13.56
CA SER A 65 4.26 11.24 -13.96
C SER A 65 5.01 10.66 -12.77
N ARG A 66 5.42 11.50 -11.80
CA ARG A 66 6.13 11.06 -10.59
C ARG A 66 5.20 10.27 -9.69
N ILE A 67 3.96 10.73 -9.51
CA ILE A 67 2.95 10.03 -8.70
C ILE A 67 2.64 8.65 -9.29
N ALA A 68 2.44 8.56 -10.61
CA ALA A 68 2.21 7.29 -11.29
C ALA A 68 3.39 6.33 -11.13
N SER A 69 4.62 6.85 -11.21
CA SER A 69 5.83 6.05 -11.07
C SER A 69 6.02 5.56 -9.64
N LEU A 70 5.80 6.43 -8.65
CA LEU A 70 5.83 6.08 -7.23
C LEU A 70 4.81 4.98 -6.96
N GLY A 71 3.57 5.16 -7.43
CA GLY A 71 2.49 4.17 -7.31
C GLY A 71 2.87 2.82 -7.92
N ALA A 72 3.50 2.80 -9.10
CA ALA A 72 3.97 1.57 -9.74
C ALA A 72 5.03 0.84 -8.89
N PHE A 73 6.00 1.57 -8.31
CA PHE A 73 6.97 0.96 -7.40
C PHE A 73 6.31 0.33 -6.17
N PHE A 74 5.42 1.07 -5.51
CA PHE A 74 4.69 0.57 -4.34
C PHE A 74 3.85 -0.65 -4.68
N TYR A 75 3.13 -0.63 -5.81
CA TYR A 75 2.25 -1.71 -6.22
C TYR A 75 3.02 -2.99 -6.57
N LEU A 76 4.08 -2.88 -7.39
CA LEU A 76 4.89 -4.04 -7.78
C LEU A 76 5.59 -4.68 -6.58
N ILE A 77 6.14 -3.87 -5.68
CA ILE A 77 6.77 -4.38 -4.45
C ILE A 77 5.71 -5.06 -3.56
N MET A 78 4.52 -4.46 -3.40
CA MET A 78 3.44 -5.07 -2.63
C MET A 78 3.00 -6.41 -3.22
N ASP A 79 2.78 -6.48 -4.54
CA ASP A 79 2.42 -7.72 -5.24
C ASP A 79 3.49 -8.80 -5.05
N MET A 80 4.77 -8.46 -5.20
CA MET A 80 5.87 -9.40 -4.95
C MET A 80 5.86 -9.95 -3.52
N LEU A 81 5.59 -9.10 -2.52
CA LEU A 81 5.51 -9.50 -1.12
C LEU A 81 4.31 -10.41 -0.85
N VAL A 82 3.15 -10.10 -1.43
CA VAL A 82 1.94 -10.91 -1.29
C VAL A 82 2.15 -12.26 -1.97
N HIS A 83 2.62 -12.29 -3.22
CA HIS A 83 2.91 -13.53 -3.95
C HIS A 83 3.92 -14.41 -3.21
N TRP A 84 5.00 -13.81 -2.70
CA TRP A 84 6.00 -14.52 -1.90
C TRP A 84 5.43 -15.01 -0.56
N GLY A 85 4.69 -14.17 0.15
CA GLY A 85 4.05 -14.49 1.42
C GLY A 85 3.08 -15.67 1.30
N VAL A 86 2.25 -15.64 0.25
CA VAL A 86 1.33 -16.74 -0.08
C VAL A 86 2.09 -18.01 -0.46
N PHE A 87 3.10 -17.91 -1.33
CA PHE A 87 3.90 -19.06 -1.73
C PHE A 87 4.64 -19.71 -0.55
N ARG A 88 5.15 -18.90 0.40
CA ARG A 88 5.94 -19.41 1.52
C ARG A 88 5.08 -19.96 2.66
N HIS A 89 4.01 -19.26 3.03
CA HIS A 89 3.26 -19.54 4.26
C HIS A 89 1.88 -20.16 4.00
N LEU A 90 1.13 -19.66 3.01
CA LEU A 90 -0.28 -20.05 2.81
C LEU A 90 -0.49 -21.13 1.74
N ARG A 91 0.53 -21.46 0.92
CA ARG A 91 0.38 -22.34 -0.26
C ARG A 91 -0.36 -23.65 0.01
N HIS A 92 -0.14 -24.27 1.17
CA HIS A 92 -0.73 -25.56 1.52
C HIS A 92 -2.14 -25.42 2.11
N GLU A 93 -2.47 -24.26 2.69
CA GLU A 93 -3.78 -24.03 3.32
C GLU A 93 -4.85 -23.65 2.30
N ILE A 94 -4.48 -22.88 1.27
CA ILE A 94 -5.42 -22.42 0.23
C ILE A 94 -5.33 -23.19 -1.09
N GLY A 95 -4.46 -24.22 -1.17
CA GLY A 95 -4.27 -25.01 -2.38
C GLY A 95 -3.77 -24.23 -3.58
N ALA A 96 -2.98 -23.17 -3.34
CA ALA A 96 -2.54 -22.27 -4.41
C ALA A 96 -1.57 -22.96 -5.38
N ASN A 97 -1.75 -22.71 -6.68
CA ASN A 97 -0.86 -23.24 -7.71
C ASN A 97 0.49 -22.51 -7.68
N ALA A 98 1.53 -23.23 -7.25
CA ALA A 98 2.90 -22.73 -7.15
C ALA A 98 3.45 -22.17 -8.47
N VAL A 99 3.07 -22.75 -9.61
CA VAL A 99 3.55 -22.32 -10.93
C VAL A 99 3.01 -20.93 -11.26
N ILE A 100 1.73 -20.68 -11.00
CA ILE A 100 1.10 -19.38 -11.27
C ILE A 100 1.73 -18.31 -10.38
N LEU A 101 1.86 -18.56 -9.08
CA LEU A 101 2.49 -17.63 -8.13
C LEU A 101 3.94 -17.29 -8.50
N LEU A 102 4.75 -18.30 -8.84
CA LEU A 102 6.15 -18.08 -9.24
C LEU A 102 6.23 -17.31 -10.57
N SER A 103 5.33 -17.59 -11.52
CA SER A 103 5.29 -16.85 -12.77
C SER A 103 4.91 -15.39 -12.56
N ALA A 104 3.90 -15.10 -11.73
CA ALA A 104 3.49 -13.74 -11.39
C ALA A 104 4.64 -12.98 -10.71
N LEU A 105 5.26 -13.59 -9.70
CA LEU A 105 6.42 -13.02 -9.01
C LEU A 105 7.59 -12.72 -9.98
N ALA A 106 7.83 -13.61 -10.95
CA ALA A 106 8.86 -13.39 -11.97
C ALA A 106 8.50 -12.22 -12.91
N PHE A 107 7.25 -12.12 -13.34
CA PHE A 107 6.80 -10.99 -14.16
C PHE A 107 6.88 -9.67 -13.39
N ASP A 108 6.47 -9.63 -12.12
CA ASP A 108 6.60 -8.45 -11.27
C ASP A 108 8.06 -8.01 -11.17
N ALA A 109 8.99 -8.95 -10.96
CA ALA A 109 10.42 -8.68 -10.89
C ALA A 109 10.98 -8.14 -12.21
N ILE A 110 10.57 -8.70 -13.35
CA ILE A 110 10.98 -8.23 -14.68
C ILE A 110 10.49 -6.80 -14.91
N VAL A 111 9.22 -6.53 -14.65
CA VAL A 111 8.61 -5.21 -14.83
C VAL A 111 9.26 -4.19 -13.90
N LEU A 112 9.45 -4.54 -12.63
CA LEU A 112 10.10 -3.67 -11.64
C LEU A 112 11.53 -3.33 -12.07
N LEU A 113 12.32 -4.32 -12.50
CA LEU A 113 13.71 -4.10 -12.92
C LEU A 113 13.78 -3.21 -14.17
N ALA A 114 12.97 -3.50 -15.19
CA ALA A 114 12.90 -2.68 -16.40
C ALA A 114 12.47 -1.24 -16.09
N PHE A 115 11.43 -1.09 -15.25
CA PHE A 115 10.92 0.22 -14.84
C PHE A 115 11.95 1.01 -14.02
N THR A 116 12.69 0.33 -13.14
CA THR A 116 13.76 0.93 -12.34
C THR A 116 14.88 1.47 -13.22
N ILE A 117 15.39 0.68 -14.15
CA ILE A 117 16.46 1.10 -15.07
C ILE A 117 16.01 2.31 -15.90
N MET A 118 14.79 2.26 -16.43
CA MET A 118 14.21 3.37 -17.19
C MET A 118 14.09 4.66 -16.36
N LYS A 119 13.70 4.54 -15.08
CA LYS A 119 13.58 5.69 -14.18
C LYS A 119 14.90 6.23 -13.65
N LEU A 120 15.90 5.38 -13.44
CA LEU A 120 17.25 5.84 -13.10
C LEU A 120 17.87 6.74 -14.20
N GLY A 121 17.54 6.51 -15.46
CA GLY A 121 18.01 7.36 -16.56
C GLY A 121 17.25 8.67 -16.73
N SER A 122 15.95 8.70 -16.38
CA SER A 122 15.07 9.85 -16.67
C SER A 122 14.75 10.72 -15.45
N ASP A 123 14.54 10.12 -14.29
CA ASP A 123 14.24 10.80 -13.03
C ASP A 123 14.78 9.96 -11.85
N PRO A 124 16.10 10.00 -11.58
CA PRO A 124 16.70 9.19 -10.52
C PRO A 124 16.13 9.49 -9.13
N LEU A 125 15.63 10.71 -8.91
CA LEU A 125 15.05 11.13 -7.64
C LEU A 125 13.80 10.32 -7.29
N ILE A 126 12.98 9.92 -8.28
CA ILE A 126 11.78 9.13 -7.99
C ILE A 126 12.13 7.74 -7.45
N VAL A 127 13.23 7.15 -7.93
CA VAL A 127 13.71 5.84 -7.46
C VAL A 127 14.20 5.97 -6.02
N LEU A 128 14.89 7.07 -5.70
CA LEU A 128 15.29 7.38 -4.32
C LEU A 128 14.08 7.55 -3.39
N TYR A 129 13.08 8.35 -3.79
CA TYR A 129 11.87 8.54 -2.97
C TYR A 129 11.09 7.23 -2.78
N ALA A 130 10.99 6.40 -3.82
CA ALA A 130 10.37 5.07 -3.72
C ALA A 130 11.14 4.18 -2.74
N ALA A 131 12.47 4.10 -2.88
CA ALA A 131 13.32 3.31 -1.98
C ALA A 131 13.19 3.76 -0.51
N VAL A 132 13.25 5.08 -0.26
CA VAL A 132 13.06 5.65 1.08
C VAL A 132 11.67 5.36 1.61
N GLY A 133 10.62 5.56 0.81
CA GLY A 133 9.24 5.33 1.20
C GLY A 133 8.96 3.87 1.54
N ILE A 134 9.39 2.94 0.68
CA ILE A 134 9.26 1.49 0.91
C ILE A 134 10.01 1.11 2.19
N THR A 135 11.27 1.53 2.33
CA THR A 135 12.08 1.23 3.52
C THR A 135 11.44 1.78 4.79
N ALA A 136 10.90 3.00 4.74
CA ALA A 136 10.19 3.61 5.87
C ALA A 136 8.95 2.81 6.26
N VAL A 137 8.15 2.35 5.28
CA VAL A 137 6.97 1.50 5.54
C VAL A 137 7.39 0.19 6.21
N PHE A 138 8.43 -0.49 5.69
CA PHE A 138 8.93 -1.72 6.27
C PHE A 138 9.47 -1.55 7.70
N ILE A 139 10.21 -0.47 7.95
CA ILE A 139 10.70 -0.16 9.30
C ILE A 139 9.52 0.10 10.23
N TYR A 140 8.53 0.88 9.79
CA TYR A 140 7.34 1.17 10.57
C TYR A 140 6.56 -0.11 10.89
N GLU A 141 6.31 -0.96 9.90
CA GLU A 141 5.65 -2.26 10.07
C GLU A 141 6.42 -3.13 11.07
N ARG A 142 7.74 -3.23 10.94
CA ARG A 142 8.57 -4.02 11.85
C ARG A 142 8.51 -3.50 13.29
N ILE A 143 8.58 -2.18 13.49
CA ILE A 143 8.46 -1.56 14.81
C ILE A 143 7.06 -1.80 15.39
N TYR A 144 6.02 -1.61 14.57
CA TYR A 144 4.63 -1.78 14.96
C TYR A 144 4.35 -3.23 15.39
N LEU A 145 4.73 -4.20 14.55
CA LEU A 145 4.58 -5.63 14.85
C LEU A 145 5.45 -6.05 16.03
N SER A 146 6.67 -5.53 16.17
CA SER A 146 7.54 -5.84 17.32
C SER A 146 6.96 -5.33 18.63
N ARG A 147 6.26 -4.19 18.63
CA ARG A 147 5.58 -3.67 19.83
C ARG A 147 4.27 -4.41 20.13
N TRP A 148 3.61 -4.95 19.11
CA TRP A 148 2.38 -5.73 19.27
C TRP A 148 2.65 -7.18 19.70
N THR A 149 3.78 -7.76 19.29
CA THR A 149 4.26 -9.10 19.69
C THR A 149 5.15 -9.10 20.92
N ALA A 150 5.57 -7.93 21.42
CA ALA A 150 6.19 -7.81 22.74
C ALA A 150 5.16 -8.32 23.77
N PRO A 151 5.49 -9.37 24.56
CA PRO A 151 4.53 -10.03 25.43
C PRO A 151 3.80 -9.01 26.32
N GLN A 152 2.48 -9.18 26.44
CA GLN A 152 1.76 -8.86 27.68
C GLN A 152 2.34 -9.73 28.82
N ALA A 153 3.56 -9.44 29.23
CA ALA A 153 4.06 -9.78 30.54
C ALA A 153 3.55 -8.69 31.48
N ASP A 154 2.87 -9.11 32.54
CA ASP A 154 2.28 -8.31 33.62
C ASP A 154 0.94 -7.62 33.34
N MET A 155 -0.14 -8.42 33.39
CA MET A 155 -1.22 -8.17 34.36
C MET A 155 -1.72 -9.51 34.91
N LYS A 156 -0.95 -10.10 35.84
CA LYS A 156 -1.51 -10.86 36.96
C LYS A 156 -1.34 -9.99 38.19
N HIS A 157 -2.44 -9.48 38.73
CA HIS A 157 -2.84 -9.52 40.13
C HIS A 157 -4.16 -8.78 40.29
#